data_AF-A0AAD5PLZ5-F1
#
_entry.id   AF-A0AAD5PLZ5-F1
#
_cell.length_a   1.000
_cell.length_b   1.000
_cell.length_c   1.000
_cell.angle_alpha   90.00
_cell.angle_beta   90.00
_cell.angle_gamma   90.00
#
_symmetry.space_group_name_H-M   'P 1'
#
loop_
_entity.id
_entity.type
_entity.pdbx_description
1 polymer ?
#
loop_
_entity_poly.entity_id
_entity_poly.type
_entity_poly.pdbx_seq_one_letter_code
_entity_poly.pdbx_strand_id
1 'polypeptide(L)'
;MDFWYSTAKTKITVAKPKISGSEKVTIIYGKDVYSFHANLDAVKQLQQLEALTYDNYEEKEITQTGSEPSDLDKPGTVNGKTLGKVTAPEKLNWNAHVPIQTKELKALADGSLVLSRLKRVKGEMSFRGMTDLVLGSLIKLDGFGKLFNGLVYVTGLEHRVENGEFITKVSFGLRDDLLKSSNGAELDIISPIAVCMSES
;
A
#
# COMPACT_ATOMS: atom_id res chain seq x y z
N MET A 1 -13.05 -6.64 -12.49
CA MET A 1 -11.99 -7.34 -11.72
C MET A 1 -10.69 -6.73 -12.19
N ASP A 2 -10.30 -5.61 -11.58
CA ASP A 2 -9.25 -4.79 -12.16
C ASP A 2 -7.94 -5.03 -11.43
N PHE A 3 -7.07 -5.77 -12.13
CA PHE A 3 -5.69 -6.04 -11.76
C PHE A 3 -4.81 -4.87 -12.18
N TRP A 4 -3.87 -4.50 -11.32
CA TRP A 4 -2.93 -3.42 -11.58
C TRP A 4 -1.83 -3.83 -12.55
N TYR A 5 -1.51 -2.94 -13.47
CA TYR A 5 -0.40 -3.09 -14.37
C TYR A 5 0.60 -1.95 -14.28
N SER A 6 1.88 -2.31 -14.41
CA SER A 6 2.99 -1.38 -14.64
C SER A 6 3.29 -1.35 -16.14
N THR A 7 3.16 -0.19 -16.78
CA THR A 7 3.53 0.05 -18.19
C THR A 7 4.98 0.51 -18.28
N ALA A 8 5.87 -0.45 -18.53
CA ALA A 8 7.18 -0.16 -19.09
C ALA A 8 7.14 -0.58 -20.57
N LYS A 9 6.88 0.37 -21.48
CA LYS A 9 6.88 0.18 -22.94
C LYS A 9 6.05 -1.02 -23.42
N THR A 10 4.74 -0.81 -23.66
CA THR A 10 3.79 -1.79 -24.26
C THR A 10 3.60 -3.12 -23.54
N LYS A 11 4.33 -3.40 -22.45
CA LYS A 11 4.18 -4.62 -21.65
C LYS A 11 3.67 -4.28 -20.26
N ILE A 12 2.59 -4.95 -19.91
CA ILE A 12 1.98 -4.94 -18.59
C ILE A 12 2.60 -6.08 -17.79
N THR A 13 3.20 -5.75 -16.64
CA THR A 13 3.70 -6.77 -15.70
C THR A 13 2.92 -6.68 -14.40
N VAL A 14 2.30 -7.79 -14.00
CA VAL A 14 1.68 -7.97 -12.68
C VAL A 14 2.66 -8.74 -11.83
N ALA A 15 3.14 -8.12 -10.75
CA ALA A 15 4.06 -8.74 -9.82
C ALA A 15 3.65 -8.38 -8.40
N LYS A 16 3.99 -9.24 -7.44
CA LYS A 16 3.92 -8.87 -6.04
C LYS A 16 4.80 -7.63 -5.82
N PRO A 17 4.36 -6.66 -5.01
CA PRO A 17 5.19 -5.50 -4.69
C PRO A 17 6.53 -6.01 -4.16
N LYS A 18 7.63 -5.45 -4.67
CA LYS A 18 8.96 -5.78 -4.17
C LYS A 18 9.11 -5.11 -2.81
N ILE A 19 8.96 -5.90 -1.76
CA ILE A 19 8.98 -5.47 -0.37
C ILE A 19 10.33 -5.71 0.32
N SER A 20 11.20 -6.49 -0.32
CA SER A 20 12.55 -6.80 0.15
C SER A 20 13.50 -6.91 -1.05
N GLY A 21 14.76 -6.53 -0.86
CA GLY A 21 15.79 -6.57 -1.91
C GLY A 21 16.76 -5.40 -1.88
N SER A 22 17.61 -5.32 -2.91
CA SER A 22 18.58 -4.24 -3.10
C SER A 22 17.89 -2.94 -3.51
N GLU A 23 18.30 -1.84 -2.86
CA GLU A 23 17.99 -0.49 -3.31
C GLU A 23 18.54 -0.25 -4.71
N LYS A 24 17.73 0.36 -5.58
CA LYS A 24 18.19 0.73 -6.92
C LYS A 24 18.97 2.04 -6.90
N VAL A 25 18.55 2.99 -6.06
CA VAL A 25 19.18 4.29 -5.87
C VAL A 25 19.05 4.69 -4.40
N THR A 26 20.08 5.34 -3.87
CA THR A 26 20.05 6.01 -2.56
C THR A 26 19.94 7.50 -2.77
N ILE A 27 18.93 8.11 -2.16
CA ILE A 27 18.65 9.55 -2.24
C ILE A 27 19.03 10.17 -0.89
N ILE A 28 19.91 11.17 -0.95
CA ILE A 28 20.43 11.87 0.22
C ILE A 28 19.85 13.29 0.25
N TYR A 29 19.26 13.66 1.38
CA TYR A 29 18.74 15.02 1.59
C TYR A 29 19.85 16.07 1.43
N GLY A 30 19.54 17.18 0.75
CA GLY A 30 20.43 18.32 0.58
C GLY A 30 21.44 18.22 -0.57
N LYS A 31 21.51 17.09 -1.27
CA LYS A 31 22.36 16.93 -2.45
C LYS A 31 21.57 16.94 -3.75
N ASP A 32 20.62 16.02 -3.88
CA ASP A 32 20.02 15.66 -5.18
C ASP A 32 18.51 15.98 -5.25
N VAL A 33 17.94 16.60 -4.21
CA VAL A 33 16.48 16.73 -4.00
C VAL A 33 16.06 18.20 -4.07
N TYR A 34 15.10 18.49 -4.97
CA TYR A 34 14.48 19.83 -5.07
C TYR A 34 13.34 20.02 -4.10
N SER A 35 12.46 19.02 -3.99
CA SER A 35 11.29 19.07 -3.12
C SER A 35 11.01 17.69 -2.56
N PHE A 36 10.64 17.62 -1.28
CA PHE A 36 10.24 16.38 -0.62
C PHE A 36 9.02 16.62 0.23
N HIS A 37 7.99 15.81 0.01
CA HIS A 37 6.78 15.79 0.83
C HIS A 37 6.49 14.35 1.21
N ALA A 38 6.35 14.08 2.50
CA ALA A 38 6.01 12.77 3.00
C ALA A 38 5.00 12.88 4.15
N ASN A 39 4.03 11.98 4.13
CA ASN A 39 2.99 11.86 5.13
C ASN A 39 3.06 10.46 5.74
N LEU A 40 2.96 10.41 7.06
CA LEU A 40 2.80 9.19 7.83
C LEU A 40 1.35 9.11 8.29
N ASP A 41 0.66 8.02 7.95
CA ASP A 41 -0.77 7.85 8.21
C ASP A 41 -1.03 6.61 9.08
N ALA A 42 -1.67 6.84 10.23
CA ALA A 42 -2.09 5.80 11.16
C ALA A 42 -3.53 5.32 10.92
N VAL A 43 -4.38 6.12 10.28
CA VAL A 43 -5.84 5.88 10.21
C VAL A 43 -6.16 4.62 9.41
N LYS A 44 -5.38 4.34 8.38
CA LYS A 44 -5.56 3.18 7.50
C LYS A 44 -4.70 1.97 7.90
N GLN A 45 -4.12 1.97 9.11
CA GLN A 45 -3.30 0.86 9.61
C GLN A 45 -4.14 -0.15 10.39
N LEU A 46 -4.14 -1.41 9.92
CA LEU A 46 -4.82 -2.51 10.60
C LEU A 46 -3.85 -3.24 11.54
N GLN A 47 -4.33 -3.69 12.70
CA GLN A 47 -3.53 -4.49 13.63
C GLN A 47 -3.55 -5.98 13.27
N GLN A 48 -4.73 -6.51 12.97
CA GLN A 48 -4.98 -7.86 12.51
C GLN A 48 -6.28 -7.86 11.68
N LEU A 49 -6.30 -8.64 10.60
CA LEU A 49 -7.48 -8.82 9.77
C LEU A 49 -7.89 -10.29 9.79
N GLU A 50 -9.13 -10.54 10.20
CA GLU A 50 -9.77 -11.83 10.17
C GLU A 50 -10.88 -11.78 9.12
N ALA A 51 -10.78 -12.65 8.11
CA ALA A 51 -11.75 -12.75 7.04
C ALA A 51 -12.67 -13.95 7.31
N LEU A 52 -13.97 -13.74 7.19
CA LEU A 52 -15.00 -14.74 7.48
C LEU A 52 -15.83 -14.96 6.22
N THR A 53 -16.18 -16.21 5.94
CA THR A 53 -17.07 -16.60 4.85
C THR A 53 -17.95 -17.74 5.32
N TYR A 54 -19.10 -17.92 4.66
CA TYR A 54 -19.97 -19.06 4.90
C TYR A 54 -19.81 -20.12 3.80
N ASP A 55 -19.74 -21.39 4.20
CA ASP A 55 -19.80 -22.53 3.30
C ASP A 55 -21.23 -23.07 3.25
N ASN A 56 -21.87 -22.93 2.08
CA ASN A 56 -23.24 -23.37 1.87
C ASN A 56 -23.39 -24.90 1.84
N TYR A 57 -22.30 -25.66 1.64
CA TYR A 57 -22.35 -27.12 1.57
C TYR A 57 -22.26 -27.77 2.95
N GLU A 58 -21.32 -27.30 3.78
CA GLU A 58 -21.16 -27.78 5.16
C GLU A 58 -22.02 -27.02 6.17
N GLU A 59 -22.68 -25.93 5.75
CA GLU A 59 -23.45 -25.00 6.58
C GLU A 59 -22.62 -24.41 7.74
N LYS A 60 -21.34 -24.11 7.49
CA LYS A 60 -20.38 -23.65 8.50
C LYS A 60 -19.71 -22.33 8.12
N GLU A 61 -19.34 -21.59 9.15
CA GLU A 61 -18.48 -20.42 9.04
C GLU A 61 -17.01 -20.84 8.93
N ILE A 62 -16.31 -20.32 7.93
CA ILE A 62 -14.89 -20.49 7.72
C ILE A 62 -14.21 -19.16 8.03
N THR A 63 -13.26 -19.19 8.96
CA THR A 63 -12.44 -18.03 9.30
C THR A 63 -11.00 -18.21 8.83
N GLN A 64 -10.39 -17.13 8.35
CA GLN A 64 -8.99 -17.08 7.97
C GLN A 64 -8.35 -15.78 8.46
N THR A 65 -7.18 -15.90 9.09
CA THR A 65 -6.39 -14.75 9.53
C THR A 65 -5.34 -14.38 8.49
N GLY A 66 -5.26 -13.08 8.19
CA GLY A 66 -4.21 -12.52 7.35
C GLY A 66 -2.83 -12.61 7.99
N SER A 67 -1.81 -12.94 7.20
CA SER A 67 -0.42 -12.98 7.60
C SER A 67 0.17 -11.57 7.59
N GLU A 68 0.87 -11.19 8.67
CA GLU A 68 1.52 -9.89 8.79
C GLU A 68 2.71 -9.79 7.81
N PRO A 69 2.74 -8.78 6.91
CA PRO A 69 3.85 -8.58 6.00
C PRO A 69 4.94 -7.71 6.68
N SER A 70 5.71 -8.34 7.58
CA SER A 70 6.77 -7.68 8.37
C SER A 70 7.84 -6.97 7.54
N ASP A 71 8.03 -7.38 6.28
CA ASP A 71 9.00 -6.76 5.37
C ASP A 71 8.61 -5.32 4.98
N LEU A 72 7.33 -4.94 5.14
CA LEU A 72 6.78 -3.61 4.83
C LEU A 72 6.85 -2.60 5.99
N ASP A 73 7.47 -2.97 7.11
CA ASP A 73 7.64 -2.07 8.27
C ASP A 73 8.69 -0.98 8.04
N LYS A 74 9.33 -0.94 6.87
CA LYS A 74 10.25 0.12 6.42
C LYS A 74 9.54 1.04 5.41
N PRO A 75 9.76 2.37 5.42
CA PRO A 75 10.81 3.10 6.12
C PRO A 75 10.45 3.49 7.57
N GLY A 76 11.45 3.96 8.32
CA GLY A 76 11.30 4.55 9.66
C GLY A 76 11.35 3.57 10.83
N THR A 77 11.22 4.12 12.05
CA THR A 77 11.21 3.35 13.31
C THR A 77 9.81 2.92 13.75
N VAL A 78 8.75 3.42 13.11
CA VAL A 78 7.36 3.20 13.56
C VAL A 78 6.62 2.22 12.65
N ASN A 79 6.39 1.01 13.16
CA ASN A 79 5.75 -0.09 12.43
C ASN A 79 4.25 0.13 12.23
N GLY A 80 3.68 -0.49 11.19
CA GLY A 80 2.25 -0.34 10.86
C GLY A 80 1.34 -0.83 11.99
N LYS A 81 1.72 -1.93 12.66
CA LYS A 81 0.97 -2.46 13.80
C LYS A 81 0.93 -1.51 14.99
N THR A 82 2.03 -0.79 15.26
CA THR A 82 2.10 0.19 16.34
C THR A 82 1.20 1.39 16.06
N LEU A 83 1.14 1.85 14.80
CA LEU A 83 0.23 2.92 14.39
C LEU A 83 -1.23 2.48 14.47
N GLY A 84 -1.52 1.24 14.07
CA GLY A 84 -2.86 0.66 14.15
C GLY A 84 -3.41 0.58 15.57
N LYS A 85 -2.57 0.52 16.60
CA LYS A 85 -3.03 0.56 18.02
C LYS A 85 -3.76 1.84 18.39
N VAL A 86 -3.49 2.94 17.69
CA VAL A 86 -4.09 4.24 18.00
C VAL A 86 -5.48 4.39 17.35
N THR A 87 -5.70 3.74 16.21
CA THR A 87 -6.82 4.04 15.31
C THR A 87 -7.73 2.83 15.05
N ALA A 88 -7.20 1.61 15.08
CA ALA A 88 -7.91 0.39 14.70
C ALA A 88 -8.10 -0.54 15.90
N PRO A 89 -9.19 -1.34 15.92
CA PRO A 89 -9.36 -2.40 16.91
C PRO A 89 -8.23 -3.44 16.78
N GLU A 90 -8.00 -4.21 17.85
CA GLU A 90 -6.98 -5.27 17.87
C GLU A 90 -7.21 -6.30 16.77
N LYS A 91 -8.48 -6.61 16.49
CA LYS A 91 -8.92 -7.49 15.41
C LYS A 91 -10.03 -6.80 14.62
N LEU A 92 -9.83 -6.71 13.30
CA LEU A 92 -10.87 -6.30 12.37
C LEU A 92 -11.45 -7.55 11.71
N ASN A 93 -12.75 -7.76 11.87
CA ASN A 93 -13.48 -8.83 11.22
C ASN A 93 -14.07 -8.33 9.90
N TRP A 94 -13.75 -9.01 8.81
CA TRP A 94 -14.28 -8.73 7.48
C TRP A 94 -15.07 -9.92 6.97
N ASN A 95 -16.38 -9.72 6.77
CA ASN A 95 -17.29 -10.77 6.31
C ASN A 95 -17.43 -10.71 4.78
N ALA A 96 -17.06 -11.79 4.10
CA ALA A 96 -17.38 -12.01 2.71
C ALA A 96 -18.83 -12.52 2.59
N HIS A 97 -19.68 -11.78 1.88
CA HIS A 97 -21.08 -12.16 1.64
C HIS A 97 -21.25 -13.26 0.58
N VAL A 98 -20.16 -13.66 -0.06
CA VAL A 98 -20.15 -14.68 -1.12
C VAL A 98 -19.32 -15.86 -0.61
N PRO A 99 -19.72 -17.12 -0.87
CA PRO A 99 -18.91 -18.27 -0.52
C PRO A 99 -17.59 -18.22 -1.31
N ILE A 100 -16.49 -17.99 -0.60
CA ILE A 100 -15.13 -17.92 -1.16
C ILE A 100 -14.33 -19.11 -0.63
N GLN A 101 -13.47 -19.69 -1.48
CA GLN A 101 -12.60 -20.79 -1.04
C GLN A 101 -11.58 -20.31 0.00
N THR A 102 -11.25 -21.15 0.98
CA THR A 102 -10.35 -20.83 2.09
C THR A 102 -9.01 -20.22 1.64
N LYS A 103 -8.44 -20.70 0.53
CA LYS A 103 -7.17 -20.18 -0.03
C LYS A 103 -7.30 -18.76 -0.55
N GLU A 104 -8.42 -18.46 -1.21
CA GLU A 104 -8.71 -17.13 -1.75
C GLU A 104 -9.04 -16.15 -0.62
N LEU A 105 -9.81 -16.58 0.38
CA LEU A 105 -10.12 -15.79 1.57
C LEU A 105 -8.83 -15.36 2.30
N LYS A 106 -7.89 -16.29 2.45
CA LYS A 106 -6.57 -15.97 3.00
C LYS A 106 -5.79 -14.99 2.13
N ALA A 107 -5.78 -15.18 0.81
CA ALA A 107 -5.09 -14.27 -0.11
C ALA A 107 -5.66 -12.84 -0.06
N LEU A 108 -6.97 -12.69 0.11
CA LEU A 108 -7.64 -11.39 0.28
C LEU A 108 -7.27 -10.74 1.61
N ALA A 109 -7.21 -11.51 2.69
CA ALA A 109 -6.77 -11.01 4.00
C ALA A 109 -5.29 -10.56 3.97
N ASP A 110 -4.41 -11.39 3.41
CA ASP A 110 -2.98 -11.08 3.24
C ASP A 110 -2.78 -9.83 2.35
N GLY A 111 -3.52 -9.75 1.23
CA GLY A 111 -3.46 -8.61 0.31
C GLY A 111 -3.95 -7.30 0.94
N SER A 112 -5.01 -7.37 1.74
CA SER A 112 -5.54 -6.20 2.47
C SER A 112 -4.56 -5.67 3.50
N LEU A 113 -3.84 -6.55 4.20
CA LEU A 113 -2.76 -6.14 5.11
C LEU A 113 -1.58 -5.50 4.36
N VAL A 114 -1.18 -6.07 3.22
CA VAL A 114 -0.14 -5.47 2.36
C VAL A 114 -0.53 -4.05 1.92
N LEU A 115 -1.78 -3.85 1.47
CA LEU A 115 -2.29 -2.54 1.10
C LEU A 115 -2.28 -1.57 2.28
N SER A 116 -2.71 -2.02 3.47
CA SER A 116 -2.67 -1.22 4.69
C SER A 116 -1.25 -0.74 4.99
N ARG A 117 -0.24 -1.63 4.93
CA ARG A 117 1.16 -1.25 5.18
C ARG A 117 1.74 -0.32 4.12
N LEU A 118 1.38 -0.49 2.85
CA LEU A 118 1.82 0.42 1.77
C LEU A 118 1.22 1.83 1.88
N LYS A 119 0.07 1.98 2.53
CA LYS A 119 -0.57 3.29 2.81
C LYS A 119 0.03 4.02 4.01
N ARG A 120 0.92 3.37 4.77
CA ARG A 120 1.53 3.93 5.99
C ARG A 120 2.33 5.19 5.70
N VAL A 121 3.22 5.10 4.71
CA VAL A 121 4.09 6.20 4.31
C VAL A 121 3.82 6.51 2.86
N LYS A 122 3.34 7.71 2.57
CA LYS A 122 3.04 8.18 1.21
C LYS A 122 3.70 9.53 0.99
N GLY A 123 4.23 9.75 -0.20
CA GLY A 123 4.93 11.00 -0.48
C GLY A 123 5.38 11.15 -1.91
N GLU A 124 5.92 12.32 -2.19
CA GLU A 124 6.44 12.72 -3.49
C GLU A 124 7.77 13.45 -3.33
N MET A 125 8.68 13.19 -4.26
CA MET A 125 9.96 13.88 -4.33
C MET A 125 10.31 14.24 -5.77
N SER A 126 11.08 15.31 -5.93
CA SER A 126 11.53 15.77 -7.25
C SER A 126 13.05 15.93 -7.24
N PHE A 127 13.70 15.49 -8.31
CA PHE A 127 15.15 15.55 -8.48
C PHE A 127 15.51 15.88 -9.92
N ARG A 128 16.78 16.23 -10.13
CA ARG A 128 17.32 16.59 -11.44
C ARG A 128 17.52 15.33 -12.29
N GLY A 129 16.70 15.19 -13.32
CA GLY A 129 16.95 14.36 -14.50
C GLY A 129 17.51 12.95 -14.33
N MET A 130 16.96 12.14 -13.42
CA MET A 130 17.40 10.77 -13.22
C MET A 130 16.50 9.77 -13.97
N THR A 131 17.10 8.99 -14.87
CA THR A 131 16.41 8.03 -15.74
C THR A 131 16.50 6.58 -15.26
N ASP A 132 17.35 6.29 -14.28
CA ASP A 132 17.60 4.91 -13.81
C ASP A 132 16.47 4.33 -12.94
N LEU A 133 15.51 5.18 -12.55
CA LEU A 133 14.37 4.76 -11.74
C LEU A 133 13.30 4.07 -12.56
N VAL A 134 12.72 3.05 -11.94
CA VAL A 134 11.67 2.22 -12.54
C VAL A 134 10.55 2.04 -11.54
N LEU A 135 9.31 2.02 -12.02
CA LEU A 135 8.14 1.71 -11.20
C LEU A 135 8.30 0.35 -10.51
N GLY A 136 7.89 0.27 -9.24
CA GLY A 136 7.99 -0.94 -8.44
C GLY A 136 9.41 -1.30 -7.98
N SER A 137 10.36 -0.37 -8.10
CA SER A 137 11.68 -0.48 -7.47
C SER A 137 11.69 0.06 -6.04
N LEU A 138 12.72 -0.33 -5.28
CA LEU A 138 12.99 0.19 -3.95
C LEU A 138 14.06 1.28 -4.02
N ILE A 139 13.79 2.40 -3.36
CA ILE A 139 14.73 3.51 -3.19
C ILE A 139 15.05 3.64 -1.71
N LYS A 140 16.29 3.99 -1.37
CA LYS A 140 16.68 4.29 0.00
C LYS A 140 16.68 5.80 0.24
N LEU A 141 15.98 6.23 1.28
CA LEU A 141 15.97 7.61 1.76
C LEU A 141 16.92 7.76 2.93
N ASP A 142 17.86 8.70 2.82
CA ASP A 142 18.80 9.05 3.88
C ASP A 142 18.81 10.56 4.13
N GLY A 143 18.91 10.95 5.40
CA GLY A 143 18.90 12.35 5.83
C GLY A 143 17.52 13.05 5.88
N PHE A 144 16.40 12.34 5.70
CA PHE A 144 15.03 12.89 5.76
C PHE A 144 14.40 12.81 7.17
N GLY A 145 15.12 12.26 8.14
CA GLY A 145 14.71 12.14 9.53
C GLY A 145 14.33 10.72 9.93
N LYS A 146 14.32 10.46 11.24
CA LYS A 146 14.16 9.09 11.81
C LYS A 146 12.88 8.37 11.37
N LEU A 147 11.83 9.11 11.04
CA LEU A 147 10.53 8.56 10.64
C LEU A 147 10.45 8.15 9.17
N PHE A 148 11.26 8.76 8.29
CA PHE A 148 11.18 8.56 6.84
C PHE A 148 12.44 7.93 6.25
N ASN A 149 13.54 7.85 7.01
CA ASN A 149 14.74 7.16 6.58
C ASN A 149 14.50 5.66 6.41
N GLY A 150 14.99 5.10 5.30
CA GLY A 150 14.85 3.67 5.00
C GLY A 150 14.42 3.41 3.56
N LEU A 151 13.99 2.18 3.30
CA LEU A 151 13.56 1.74 1.98
C LEU A 151 12.11 2.18 1.72
N VAL A 152 11.86 2.78 0.55
CA VAL A 152 10.54 3.16 0.07
C VAL A 152 10.24 2.50 -1.28
N TYR A 153 8.98 2.14 -1.47
CA TYR A 153 8.48 1.52 -2.69
C TYR A 153 7.95 2.58 -3.66
N VAL A 154 8.48 2.58 -4.89
CA VAL A 154 8.10 3.53 -5.94
C VAL A 154 6.80 3.11 -6.60
N THR A 155 5.78 3.97 -6.50
CA THR A 155 4.44 3.75 -7.06
C THR A 155 4.14 4.64 -8.26
N GLY A 156 4.83 5.76 -8.42
CA GLY A 156 4.67 6.68 -9.54
C GLY A 156 5.99 7.29 -9.97
N LEU A 157 6.12 7.53 -11.28
CA LEU A 157 7.28 8.15 -11.90
C LEU A 157 6.78 9.08 -13.01
N GLU A 158 7.10 10.37 -12.90
CA GLU A 158 6.79 11.39 -13.89
C GLU A 158 8.10 12.05 -14.32
N HIS A 159 8.30 12.15 -15.62
CA HIS A 159 9.44 12.83 -16.23
C HIS A 159 8.91 14.08 -16.91
N ARG A 160 9.39 15.26 -16.48
CA ARG A 160 9.02 16.55 -17.05
C ARG A 160 10.24 17.17 -17.71
N VAL A 161 10.10 17.52 -18.99
CA VAL A 161 11.11 18.24 -19.76
C VAL A 161 10.47 19.55 -20.21
N GLU A 162 10.85 20.66 -19.57
CA GLU A 162 10.31 21.99 -19.87
C GLU A 162 11.44 23.02 -19.85
N ASN A 163 11.46 23.94 -20.81
CA ASN A 163 12.43 25.05 -20.87
C ASN A 163 13.91 24.65 -20.73
N GLY A 164 14.28 23.44 -21.19
CA GLY A 164 15.64 22.91 -21.07
C GLY A 164 15.97 22.28 -19.72
N GLU A 165 15.04 22.29 -18.76
CA GLU A 165 15.15 21.55 -17.52
C GLU A 165 14.54 20.16 -17.63
N PHE A 166 15.25 19.17 -17.10
CA PHE A 166 14.76 17.81 -16.98
C PHE A 166 14.56 17.48 -15.51
N ILE A 167 13.31 17.39 -15.09
CA ILE A 167 12.89 17.10 -13.72
C ILE A 167 12.24 15.73 -13.72
N THR A 168 12.62 14.90 -12.76
CA THR A 168 11.94 13.65 -12.52
C THR A 168 11.30 13.68 -11.15
N LYS A 169 10.01 13.40 -11.12
CA LYS A 169 9.17 13.35 -9.94
C LYS A 169 8.83 11.90 -9.64
N VAL A 170 9.04 11.49 -8.40
CA VAL A 170 8.75 10.15 -7.90
C VAL A 170 7.69 10.24 -6.83
N SER A 171 6.70 9.37 -6.96
CA SER A 171 5.74 9.09 -5.90
C SER A 171 6.07 7.75 -5.26
N PHE A 172 6.04 7.71 -3.94
CA PHE A 172 6.27 6.49 -3.16
C PHE A 172 5.14 6.25 -2.18
N GLY A 173 4.93 4.98 -1.85
CA GLY A 173 3.78 4.53 -1.08
C GLY A 173 2.48 4.52 -1.87
N LEU A 174 1.45 3.90 -1.32
CA LEU A 174 0.16 3.79 -1.99
C LEU A 174 -0.73 4.98 -1.63
N ARG A 175 -1.13 5.78 -2.62
CA ARG A 175 -2.10 6.85 -2.43
C ARG A 175 -3.53 6.29 -2.37
N ASP A 176 -4.41 6.94 -1.60
CA ASP A 176 -5.78 6.47 -1.39
C ASP A 176 -6.68 6.64 -2.62
N ASP A 177 -6.34 7.57 -3.50
CA ASP A 177 -6.99 7.87 -4.77
C ASP A 177 -6.54 6.95 -5.90
N LEU A 178 -5.37 6.30 -5.78
CA LEU A 178 -4.79 5.49 -6.85
C LEU A 178 -5.69 4.31 -7.27
N LEU A 179 -6.49 3.79 -6.33
CA LEU A 179 -7.45 2.69 -6.54
C LEU A 179 -8.86 3.15 -6.88
N LYS A 180 -9.14 4.44 -6.76
CA LYS A 180 -10.49 4.95 -6.98
C LYS A 180 -10.70 5.03 -8.49
N SER A 181 -11.70 4.34 -8.99
CA SER A 181 -12.18 4.55 -10.34
C SER A 181 -12.62 6.01 -10.47
N SER A 182 -12.05 6.76 -11.42
CA SER A 182 -12.52 8.11 -11.76
C SER A 182 -13.92 8.11 -12.37
N ASN A 183 -14.44 6.93 -12.70
CA ASN A 183 -15.71 6.71 -13.40
C ASN A 183 -16.73 6.04 -12.48
N GLY A 184 -17.09 6.63 -11.33
CA GLY A 184 -18.29 6.32 -10.54
C GLY A 184 -18.52 4.86 -10.07
N ALA A 185 -17.67 3.91 -10.44
CA ALA A 185 -17.70 2.52 -10.02
C ALA A 185 -16.81 2.42 -8.79
N GLU A 186 -17.40 2.79 -7.67
CA GLU A 186 -16.85 2.63 -6.34
C GLU A 186 -16.63 1.12 -6.10
N LEU A 187 -15.38 0.66 -6.22
CA LEU A 187 -14.97 -0.59 -5.61
C LEU A 187 -14.73 -0.27 -4.13
N ASP A 188 -15.83 -0.27 -3.39
CA ASP A 188 -15.85 -0.05 -1.96
C ASP A 188 -15.30 -1.29 -1.25
N ILE A 189 -13.98 -1.46 -1.30
CA ILE A 189 -13.28 -2.54 -0.59
C ILE A 189 -13.02 -2.15 0.87
N ILE A 190 -13.99 -1.52 1.54
CA ILE A 190 -14.16 -1.60 3.00
C ILE A 190 -15.65 -1.44 3.40
N SER A 191 -16.28 -2.59 3.67
CA SER A 191 -17.44 -2.92 4.52
C SER A 191 -18.75 -2.09 4.47
N PRO A 192 -19.91 -2.72 4.23
CA PRO A 192 -21.17 -2.15 4.71
C PRO A 192 -21.08 -2.04 6.24
N ILE A 193 -21.30 -0.85 6.79
CA ILE A 193 -21.65 -0.70 8.21
C ILE A 193 -23.00 -1.39 8.36
N ALA A 194 -22.99 -2.63 8.83
CA ALA A 194 -24.17 -3.26 9.40
C ALA A 194 -24.52 -2.45 10.66
N VAL A 195 -25.50 -1.57 10.54
CA VAL A 195 -26.27 -1.11 11.69
C VAL A 195 -26.94 -2.36 12.26
N CYS A 196 -26.38 -2.91 13.34
CA CYS A 196 -27.13 -3.83 14.19
C CYS A 196 -28.28 -3.04 14.81
N MET A 197 -29.46 -3.11 14.20
CA MET A 197 -30.71 -2.87 14.94
C MET A 197 -30.87 -4.05 15.90
N SER A 198 -30.52 -3.84 17.16
CA SER A 198 -31.07 -4.63 18.24
C SER A 198 -32.50 -4.16 18.47
N GLU A 199 -33.48 -5.00 18.15
CA GLU A 199 -34.80 -4.90 18.76
C GLU A 199 -35.05 -6.16 19.59
N SER A 200 -35.52 -5.86 20.81
CA SER A 200 -35.85 -6.70 21.95
C SER A 200 -36.85 -7.81 21.67
#